data_AF-A0A136WE94-F1
#
_entry.id   AF-A0A136WE94-F1
#
_cell.length_a   1.000
_cell.length_b   1.000
_cell.length_c   1.000
_cell.angle_alpha   90.00
_cell.angle_beta   90.00
_cell.angle_gamma   90.00
#
_symmetry.space_group_name_H-M   'P 1'
#
loop_
_entity.id
_entity.type
_entity.pdbx_description
1 polymer ?
#
loop_
_entity_poly.entity_id
_entity_poly.type
_entity_poly.pdbx_seq_one_letter_code
_entity_poly.pdbx_strand_id
1 'polypeptide(L)' 'MVIKFLGSGCAKCKQLEANAQQAVKELGIDATIEKVKKFRTLRNTA' A
#
# COMPACT_ATOMS: atom_id res chain seq x y z
N MET A 1 6.37 3.57 10.46
CA MET A 1 6.05 2.21 9.90
C MET A 1 6.02 2.28 8.37
N VAL A 2 6.34 1.19 7.64
CA VAL A 2 6.32 1.22 6.16
C VAL A 2 5.21 0.30 5.64
N ILE A 3 4.15 0.88 5.08
CA ILE A 3 3.03 0.16 4.47
C ILE A 3 3.34 -0.03 2.99
N LYS A 4 3.62 -1.27 2.59
CA LYS A 4 3.90 -1.61 1.19
C LYS A 4 2.61 -1.99 0.48
N PHE A 5 2.27 -1.25 -0.57
CA PHE A 5 1.07 -1.47 -1.36
C PHE A 5 1.38 -2.32 -2.59
N LEU A 6 0.96 -3.58 -2.56
CA LEU A 6 1.07 -4.52 -3.68
C LEU A 6 -0.14 -4.37 -4.58
N GLY A 7 -0.07 -3.41 -5.52
CA GLY A 7 -1.17 -3.14 -6.44
C GLY A 7 -0.63 -2.83 -7.83
N SER A 8 -1.21 -3.47 -8.84
CA SER A 8 -0.92 -3.23 -10.27
C SER A 8 -1.36 -1.84 -10.76
N GLY A 9 -1.89 -0.98 -9.89
CA GLY A 9 -2.32 0.38 -10.22
C GLY A 9 -3.78 0.53 -10.64
N CYS A 10 -4.60 -0.49 -10.37
CA CYS A 10 -6.03 -0.50 -10.61
C CYS A 10 -6.77 0.68 -9.90
N ALA A 11 -7.97 1.06 -10.37
CA ALA A 11 -8.72 2.18 -9.77
C ALA A 11 -9.00 1.97 -8.26
N LYS A 12 -9.35 0.73 -7.87
CA LYS A 12 -9.55 0.34 -6.46
C LYS A 12 -8.26 0.45 -5.64
N CYS A 13 -7.12 0.12 -6.25
CA CYS A 13 -5.80 0.21 -5.65
C CYS A 13 -5.45 1.65 -5.29
N LYS A 14 -5.81 2.62 -6.14
CA LYS A 14 -5.61 4.06 -5.89
C LYS A 14 -6.53 4.58 -4.78
N GLN A 15 -7.79 4.13 -4.75
CA GLN A 15 -8.72 4.50 -3.68
C GLN A 15 -8.25 3.98 -2.32
N LEU A 16 -7.77 2.73 -2.25
CA LEU A 16 -7.26 2.18 -1.01
C LEU A 16 -6.00 2.90 -0.51
N GLU A 17 -5.12 3.32 -1.42
CA GLU A 17 -3.95 4.15 -1.09
C GLU A 17 -4.38 5.48 -0.46
N ALA A 18 -5.35 6.19 -1.06
CA ALA A 18 -5.88 7.44 -0.53
C ALA A 18 -6.55 7.26 0.86
N ASN A 19 -7.39 6.24 1.02
CA ASN A 19 -8.05 5.94 2.29
C ASN A 19 -7.03 5.57 3.38
N ALA A 20 -5.98 4.82 3.03
CA ALA A 20 -4.92 4.47 3.97
C ALA A 20 -4.12 5.71 4.41
N GLN A 21 -3.79 6.62 3.48
CA GLN A 21 -3.13 7.88 3.83
C GLN A 21 -3.99 8.73 4.78
N GLN A 22 -5.29 8.79 4.50
CA GLN A 22 -6.23 9.53 5.34
C GLN A 22 -6.31 8.92 6.74
N ALA A 23 -6.51 7.60 6.85
CA ALA A 23 -6.58 6.92 8.13
C ALA A 23 -5.28 7.06 8.95
N VAL A 24 -4.12 6.95 8.31
CA VAL A 24 -2.81 7.15 8.95
C VAL A 24 -2.68 8.57 9.52
N LYS A 25 -3.12 9.57 8.74
CA LYS A 25 -3.13 10.98 9.16
C LYS A 25 -4.11 11.23 10.32
N GLU A 26 -5.30 10.64 10.26
CA GLU A 26 -6.33 10.74 11.30
C GLU A 26 -5.89 10.08 12.62
N LEU A 27 -5.18 8.96 12.52
CA LEU A 27 -4.63 8.25 13.68
C LEU A 27 -3.32 8.86 14.19
N GLY A 28 -2.76 9.88 13.51
CA GLY A 28 -1.50 10.52 13.87
C GLY A 28 -0.30 9.56 13.80
N ILE A 29 -0.38 8.53 12.96
CA ILE A 29 0.67 7.53 12.83
C ILE A 29 1.65 7.96 11.73
N ASP A 30 2.94 7.90 12.00
CA ASP A 30 3.96 8.12 10.97
C ASP A 30 4.12 6.85 10.11
N ALA A 31 3.37 6.78 9.01
CA ALA A 31 3.43 5.68 8.05
C ALA A 31 3.88 6.13 6.65
N THR A 32 4.91 5.48 6.14
CA THR A 32 5.38 5.65 4.76
C THR A 32 4.66 4.65 3.87
N ILE A 33 3.85 5.11 2.92
CA ILE A 33 3.19 4.23 1.95
C ILE A 33 4.06 4.08 0.71
N GLU A 34 4.54 2.86 0.47
CA GLU A 34 5.42 2.53 -0.67
C GLU A 34 4.71 1.62 -1.66
N LYS A 35 4.52 2.09 -2.90
CA LYS A 35 3.85 1.31 -3.94
C LYS A 35 4.80 0.30 -4.57
N VAL A 36 4.62 -0.98 -4.27
CA VAL A 36 5.42 -2.06 -4.84
C VAL A 36 4.77 -2.54 -6.14
N LYS A 37 5.31 -2.06 -7.27
CA LYS A 37 4.85 -2.47 -8.62
C LYS A 37 5.35 -3.87 -9.03
N LYS A 38 6.41 -4.38 -8.39
CA LYS A 38 6.98 -5.70 -8.69
C LYS A 38 6.33 -6.78 -7.84
N PHE A 39 5.22 -7.33 -8.34
CA PHE A 39 4.52 -8.48 -7.75
C PHE A 39 5.32 -9.79 -7.82
N ARG A 40 6.42 -9.82 -8.59
CA ARG A 40 7.08 -11.05 -9.04
C ARG A 40 7.93 -11.77 -7.98
N THR A 41 8.23 -11.13 -6.84
CA THR A 41 9.25 -11.65 -5.91
C THR A 41 8.66 -12.30 -4.65
N LEU A 42 7.38 -12.10 -4.34
CA LEU A 42 6.76 -12.55 -3.07
C LEU A 42 5.65 -13.58 -3.25
N ARG A 43 5.56 -14.26 -4.40
CA ARG A 43 4.75 -15.47 -4.48
C ARG A 43 5.54 -16.56 -3.78
N ASN A 44 5.29 -16.77 -2.50
CA ASN A 44 5.74 -17.94 -1.76
C ASN A 44 5.08 -19.16 -2.43
N THR A 45 5.71 -19.67 -3.48
CA THR A 45 5.43 -21.00 -4.02
C THR A 45 5.96 -21.99 -2.99
N ALA A 46 5.07 -22.34 -2.06
CA ALA A 46 5.11 -23.65 -1.40
C ALA A 46 4.70 -24.72 -2.42
#